data_AF-A0A6N4DGS8-F1
#
_entry.id   AF-A0A6N4DGS8-F1
#
_cell.length_a   1.000
_cell.length_b   1.000
_cell.length_c   1.000
_cell.angle_alpha   90.00
_cell.angle_beta   90.00
_cell.angle_gamma   90.00
#
_symmetry.space_group_name_H-M   'P 1'
#
loop_
_entity.id
_entity.type
_entity.pdbx_description
1 polymer ?
#
loop_
_entity_poly.entity_id
_entity_poly.type
_entity_poly.pdbx_seq_one_letter_code
_entity_poly.pdbx_strand_id
1 'polypeptide(L)'
;DGLNFFGQWCFSEGCGIVPDSRPEGANHEVQKFATVNASVRSYLRNINTHPAYLDLRVLREQKRLEGADIRALDLTPGLLSYSERGEDYIDELNSMIRVNRPIIVDVIESDANSNAEANSNSAPGSE
;
A
#
# COMPACT_ATOMS: atom_id res chain seq x y z
N ASP A 1 -0.70 -17.62 12.40
CA ASP A 1 -0.41 -16.58 11.38
C ASP A 1 -1.64 -16.07 10.67
N GLY A 2 -1.72 -14.73 10.56
CA GLY A 2 -2.77 -14.00 9.86
C GLY A 2 -2.39 -13.50 8.46
N LEU A 3 -1.10 -13.46 8.12
CA LEU A 3 -0.55 -12.88 6.88
C LEU A 3 -1.08 -11.45 6.57
N ASN A 4 -1.42 -10.68 7.60
CA ASN A 4 -1.96 -9.33 7.50
C ASN A 4 -0.89 -8.29 7.80
N PHE A 5 -0.08 -7.97 6.80
CA PHE A 5 1.07 -7.07 6.93
C PHE A 5 0.67 -5.59 7.05
N PHE A 6 -0.59 -5.28 6.78
CA PHE A 6 -1.08 -3.90 6.69
C PHE A 6 -2.06 -3.57 7.81
N GLY A 7 -2.36 -4.49 8.74
CA GLY A 7 -3.32 -4.25 9.82
C GLY A 7 -4.75 -4.05 9.34
N GLN A 8 -5.12 -4.66 8.21
CA GLN A 8 -6.45 -4.49 7.60
C GLN A 8 -7.55 -5.04 8.50
N TRP A 9 -8.55 -4.21 8.78
CA TRP A 9 -9.77 -4.62 9.45
C TRP A 9 -10.76 -5.27 8.48
N CYS A 10 -11.56 -6.18 9.00
CA CYS A 10 -12.72 -6.72 8.33
C CYS A 10 -13.90 -6.75 9.31
N PHE A 11 -15.13 -6.68 8.78
CA PHE A 11 -16.35 -6.39 9.57
C PHE A 11 -17.39 -7.52 9.45
N SER A 12 -16.98 -8.70 9.01
CA SER A 12 -17.83 -9.89 8.96
C SER A 12 -17.37 -10.86 10.02
N GLU A 13 -18.29 -11.40 10.82
CA GLU A 13 -17.92 -12.35 11.87
C GLU A 13 -17.13 -13.54 11.29
N GLY A 14 -15.97 -13.83 11.89
CA GLY A 14 -15.06 -14.91 11.46
C GLY A 14 -14.18 -14.59 10.26
N CYS A 15 -14.12 -13.34 9.80
CA CYS A 15 -13.25 -12.91 8.70
C CYS A 15 -11.76 -12.85 9.08
N GLY A 16 -11.44 -12.89 10.36
CA GLY A 16 -10.12 -12.61 10.88
C GLY A 16 -9.88 -13.12 12.29
N ILE A 17 -9.06 -12.37 13.01
CA ILE A 17 -8.65 -12.63 14.39
C ILE A 17 -9.29 -11.52 15.23
N VAL A 18 -10.04 -11.91 16.27
CA VAL A 18 -10.61 -10.97 17.23
C VAL A 18 -9.48 -10.41 18.10
N PRO A 19 -9.24 -9.08 18.13
CA PRO A 19 -8.21 -8.50 18.99
C PRO A 19 -8.63 -8.56 20.47
N ASP A 20 -7.70 -8.94 21.35
CA ASP A 20 -7.94 -8.97 22.81
C ASP A 20 -8.25 -7.58 23.39
N SER A 21 -7.71 -6.52 22.76
CA SER A 21 -7.86 -5.11 23.17
C SER A 21 -8.88 -4.33 22.33
N ARG A 22 -9.84 -5.01 21.69
CA ARG A 22 -10.90 -4.35 20.91
C ARG A 22 -11.82 -3.54 21.83
N PRO A 23 -12.07 -2.25 21.54
CA PRO A 23 -13.01 -1.45 22.32
C PRO A 23 -14.40 -2.09 22.40
N GLU A 24 -15.09 -1.90 23.52
CA GLU A 24 -16.45 -2.39 23.71
C GLU A 24 -17.38 -1.79 22.63
N GLY A 25 -18.08 -2.66 21.89
CA GLY A 25 -18.98 -2.26 20.79
C GLY A 25 -18.33 -2.18 19.40
N ALA A 26 -17.01 -2.33 19.28
CA ALA A 26 -16.39 -2.48 17.96
C ALA A 26 -16.63 -3.89 17.41
N ASN A 27 -17.02 -4.00 16.14
CA ASN A 27 -17.32 -5.29 15.49
C ASN A 27 -16.27 -5.70 14.45
N HIS A 28 -15.12 -5.01 14.42
CA HIS A 28 -14.04 -5.36 13.51
C HIS A 28 -13.20 -6.52 14.04
N GLU A 29 -12.65 -7.29 13.11
CA GLU A 29 -11.60 -8.28 13.31
C GLU A 29 -10.37 -7.87 12.48
N VAL A 30 -9.20 -8.36 12.88
CA VAL A 30 -7.98 -8.22 12.06
C VAL A 30 -8.00 -9.30 11.00
N GLN A 31 -8.16 -8.90 9.73
CA GLN A 31 -8.37 -9.83 8.63
C GLN A 31 -7.27 -10.90 8.56
N LYS A 32 -7.67 -12.14 8.28
CA LYS A 32 -6.74 -13.25 8.02
C LYS A 32 -6.67 -13.53 6.53
N PHE A 33 -5.46 -13.68 6.01
CA PHE A 33 -5.20 -13.98 4.60
C PHE A 33 -4.59 -15.37 4.42
N ALA A 34 -4.97 -16.03 3.34
CA ALA A 34 -4.41 -17.33 2.96
C ALA A 34 -2.99 -17.22 2.36
N THR A 35 -2.64 -16.06 1.77
CA THR A 35 -1.33 -15.81 1.15
C THR A 35 -0.91 -14.35 1.32
N VAL A 36 0.39 -14.09 1.23
CA VAL A 36 0.95 -12.72 1.19
C VAL A 36 0.32 -11.92 0.05
N ASN A 37 0.22 -12.51 -1.13
CA ASN A 37 -0.39 -11.88 -2.30
C ASN A 37 -1.87 -11.49 -2.09
N ALA A 38 -2.64 -12.29 -1.33
CA ALA A 38 -4.02 -11.92 -1.00
C ALA A 38 -4.07 -10.69 -0.09
N SER A 39 -3.15 -10.59 0.87
CA SER A 39 -3.01 -9.44 1.77
C SER A 39 -2.68 -8.15 1.02
N VAL A 40 -1.67 -8.22 0.12
CA VAL A 40 -1.25 -7.10 -0.73
C VAL A 40 -2.38 -6.65 -1.66
N ARG A 41 -3.05 -7.58 -2.34
CA ARG A 41 -4.20 -7.24 -3.21
C ARG A 41 -5.33 -6.58 -2.46
N SER A 42 -5.65 -7.08 -1.25
CA SER A 42 -6.68 -6.49 -0.40
C SER A 42 -6.32 -5.06 0.00
N TYR A 43 -5.08 -4.83 0.43
CA TYR A 43 -4.59 -3.51 0.83
C TYR A 43 -4.66 -2.52 -0.34
N LEU A 44 -4.12 -2.92 -1.50
CA LEU A 44 -4.16 -2.10 -2.71
C LEU A 44 -5.60 -1.80 -3.15
N ARG A 45 -6.52 -2.77 -3.07
CA ARG A 45 -7.93 -2.51 -3.36
C ARG A 45 -8.50 -1.48 -2.40
N ASN A 46 -8.28 -1.65 -1.09
CA ASN A 46 -8.81 -0.78 -0.05
C ASN A 46 -8.45 0.69 -0.30
N ILE A 47 -7.16 1.02 -0.45
CA ILE A 47 -6.70 2.40 -0.66
C ILE A 47 -7.19 2.99 -2.01
N ASN A 48 -7.49 2.14 -2.99
CA ASN A 48 -7.95 2.56 -4.32
C ASN A 48 -9.48 2.58 -4.50
N THR A 49 -10.26 2.04 -3.56
CA THR A 49 -11.73 1.99 -3.71
C THR A 49 -12.51 2.55 -2.53
N HIS A 50 -11.97 2.49 -1.32
CA HIS A 50 -12.74 2.88 -0.13
C HIS A 50 -12.92 4.42 -0.06
N PRO A 51 -14.10 4.94 0.32
CA PRO A 51 -14.36 6.38 0.38
C PRO A 51 -13.40 7.15 1.29
N ALA A 52 -12.98 6.54 2.41
CA ALA A 52 -12.04 7.14 3.36
C ALA A 52 -10.67 7.51 2.76
N TYR A 53 -10.30 6.96 1.60
CA TYR A 53 -9.05 7.28 0.90
C TYR A 53 -9.27 8.05 -0.39
N LEU A 54 -10.38 8.81 -0.47
CA LEU A 54 -10.65 9.70 -1.61
C LEU A 54 -9.51 10.71 -1.80
N ASP A 55 -9.02 11.31 -0.72
CA ASP A 55 -7.98 12.34 -0.78
C ASP A 55 -6.68 11.80 -1.38
N LEU A 56 -6.28 10.57 -1.03
CA LEU A 56 -5.13 9.90 -1.65
C LEU A 56 -5.30 9.77 -3.18
N ARG A 57 -6.51 9.47 -3.65
CA ARG A 57 -6.80 9.34 -5.09
C ARG A 57 -6.84 10.70 -5.78
N VAL A 58 -7.37 11.73 -5.11
CA VAL A 58 -7.39 13.12 -5.61
C VAL A 58 -5.97 13.67 -5.74
N LEU A 59 -5.13 13.51 -4.71
CA LEU A 59 -3.72 13.92 -4.75
C LEU A 59 -2.97 13.25 -5.90
N ARG A 60 -3.20 11.95 -6.10
CA ARG A 60 -2.60 11.20 -7.21
C ARG A 60 -3.06 11.72 -8.57
N GLU A 61 -4.35 11.99 -8.72
CA GLU A 61 -4.90 12.52 -9.97
C GLU A 61 -4.36 13.91 -10.27
N GLN A 62 -4.29 14.79 -9.27
CA GLN A 62 -3.69 16.10 -9.42
C GLN A 62 -2.24 16.00 -9.92
N LYS A 63 -1.42 15.11 -9.34
CA LYS A 63 -0.03 14.91 -9.79
C LYS A 63 0.06 14.44 -11.24
N ARG A 64 -0.87 13.58 -11.69
CA ARG A 64 -0.94 13.15 -13.10
C ARG A 64 -1.29 14.31 -14.02
N LEU A 65 -2.28 15.11 -13.66
CA LEU A 65 -2.69 16.29 -14.44
C LEU A 65 -1.57 17.33 -14.53
N GLU A 66 -0.75 17.45 -13.49
CA GLU A 66 0.45 18.29 -13.46
C GLU A 66 1.61 17.74 -14.31
N GLY A 67 1.52 16.48 -14.79
CA GLY A 67 2.64 15.79 -15.44
C GLY A 67 3.83 15.56 -14.50
N ALA A 68 3.60 15.61 -13.18
CA ALA A 68 4.62 15.46 -12.17
C ALA A 68 4.88 13.98 -11.85
N ASP A 69 6.10 13.69 -11.39
CA ASP A 69 6.41 12.40 -10.80
C ASP A 69 5.56 12.17 -9.54
N ILE A 70 5.01 10.96 -9.39
CA ILE A 70 4.09 10.61 -8.31
C ILE A 70 4.89 9.95 -7.20
N ARG A 71 5.35 10.73 -6.24
CA ARG A 71 6.16 10.23 -5.12
C ARG A 71 5.27 9.80 -3.96
N ALA A 72 5.69 8.78 -3.23
CA ALA A 72 4.95 8.27 -2.06
C ALA A 72 4.66 9.38 -1.04
N LEU A 73 5.65 10.24 -0.75
CA LEU A 73 5.52 11.37 0.19
C LEU A 73 4.47 12.41 -0.23
N ASP A 74 4.14 12.49 -1.52
CA ASP A 74 3.09 13.40 -2.00
C ASP A 74 1.67 12.81 -1.77
N LEU A 75 1.57 11.50 -1.52
CA LEU A 75 0.31 10.77 -1.36
C LEU A 75 0.00 10.40 0.09
N THR A 76 0.99 10.33 0.97
CA THR A 76 0.81 9.94 2.37
C THR A 76 -0.20 10.81 3.14
N PRO A 77 -0.36 12.12 2.89
CA PRO A 77 -1.40 12.90 3.58
C PRO A 77 -2.82 12.36 3.35
N GLY A 78 -3.06 11.72 2.20
CA GLY A 78 -4.35 11.09 1.88
C GLY A 78 -4.63 9.78 2.63
N LEU A 79 -3.74 9.34 3.53
CA LEU A 79 -3.89 8.16 4.38
C LEU A 79 -4.29 8.50 5.82
N LEU A 80 -4.74 9.73 6.10
CA LEU A 80 -5.08 10.16 7.46
C LEU A 80 -6.06 9.21 8.17
N SER A 81 -7.07 8.71 7.46
CA SER A 81 -8.06 7.76 8.00
C SER A 81 -7.56 6.32 8.08
N TYR A 82 -6.30 6.03 7.75
CA TYR A 82 -5.76 4.68 7.80
C TYR A 82 -5.46 4.21 9.23
N SER A 83 -5.05 5.14 10.09
CA SER A 83 -4.73 4.88 11.48
C SER A 83 -5.53 5.79 12.39
N GLU A 84 -5.98 5.27 13.53
CA GLU A 84 -6.58 6.07 14.60
C GLU A 84 -5.61 7.13 15.14
N ARG A 85 -4.30 6.96 14.91
CA ARG A 85 -3.25 7.93 15.25
C ARG A 85 -3.22 9.17 14.35
N GLY A 86 -3.94 9.16 13.21
CA GLY A 86 -4.03 10.31 12.31
C GLY A 86 -2.66 10.82 11.85
N GLU A 87 -2.37 12.10 12.08
CA GLU A 87 -1.15 12.76 11.62
C GLU A 87 0.14 12.12 12.15
N ASP A 88 0.15 11.65 13.41
CA ASP A 88 1.32 10.98 13.98
C ASP A 88 1.72 9.73 13.18
N TYR A 89 0.74 9.05 12.58
CA TYR A 89 1.00 7.94 11.68
C TYR A 89 1.57 8.40 10.34
N ILE A 90 1.11 9.53 9.80
CA ILE A 90 1.62 10.12 8.55
C ILE A 90 3.10 10.52 8.72
N ASP A 91 3.43 11.16 9.85
CA ASP A 91 4.80 11.59 10.15
C ASP A 91 5.75 10.40 10.30
N GLU A 92 5.32 9.35 11.02
CA GLU A 92 6.10 8.11 11.14
C GLU A 92 6.29 7.43 9.79
N LEU A 93 5.23 7.32 8.98
CA LEU A 93 5.29 6.73 7.64
C LEU A 93 6.26 7.51 6.73
N ASN A 94 6.18 8.84 6.75
CA ASN A 94 7.09 9.71 6.00
C ASN A 94 8.54 9.54 6.45
N SER A 95 8.79 9.40 7.76
CA SER A 95 10.12 9.12 8.31
C SER A 95 10.65 7.77 7.81
N MET A 96 9.83 6.71 7.87
CA MET A 96 10.21 5.38 7.37
C MET A 96 10.53 5.40 5.87
N ILE A 97 9.72 6.08 5.05
CA ILE A 97 9.98 6.20 3.60
C ILE A 97 11.32 6.90 3.35
N ARG A 98 11.63 7.96 4.10
CA ARG A 98 12.89 8.71 3.94
C ARG A 98 14.10 7.87 4.33
N VAL A 99 14.05 7.20 5.48
CA VAL A 99 15.14 6.35 5.98
C VAL A 99 15.41 5.18 5.03
N ASN A 100 14.35 4.55 4.53
CA ASN A 100 14.47 3.39 3.64
C ASN A 100 14.61 3.75 2.16
N ARG A 101 14.71 5.05 1.81
CA ARG A 101 14.80 5.50 0.42
C ARG A 101 15.91 4.80 -0.39
N PRO A 102 17.14 4.57 0.14
CA PRO A 102 18.17 3.86 -0.60
C PRO A 102 17.71 2.46 -1.02
N ILE A 103 17.14 1.70 -0.08
CA ILE A 103 16.64 0.33 -0.33
C ILE A 103 15.53 0.35 -1.39
N ILE A 104 14.61 1.32 -1.31
CA ILE A 104 13.50 1.45 -2.27
C ILE A 104 14.04 1.74 -3.68
N VAL A 105 15.01 2.64 -3.81
CA VAL A 105 15.61 3.00 -5.09
C VAL A 105 16.37 1.81 -5.68
N ASP A 106 17.19 1.12 -4.88
CA ASP A 106 17.96 -0.04 -5.32
C ASP A 106 17.04 -1.14 -5.92
N VAL A 107 15.89 -1.41 -5.28
CA VAL A 107 14.91 -2.37 -5.77
C VAL A 107 14.30 -1.91 -7.09
N ILE A 108 13.84 -0.66 -7.17
CA ILE A 108 13.21 -0.11 -8.39
C ILE A 108 14.18 -0.15 -9.58
N GLU A 109 15.44 0.21 -9.37
CA GLU A 109 16.46 0.18 -10.42
C GLU A 109 16.79 -1.26 -10.85
N SER A 110 16.85 -2.21 -9.90
CA SER A 110 17.06 -3.62 -10.21
C SER A 110 15.91 -4.23 -11.04
N ASP A 111 14.67 -3.85 -10.75
CA ASP A 111 13.48 -4.28 -11.49
C ASP A 111 13.46 -3.65 -12.90
N ALA A 112 13.86 -2.38 -13.03
CA ALA A 112 13.94 -1.71 -14.32
C ALA A 112 14.99 -2.37 -15.23
N ASN A 113 16.17 -2.68 -14.69
CA ASN A 113 17.26 -3.31 -15.44
C ASN A 113 16.92 -4.75 -15.86
N SER A 114 16.34 -5.55 -14.97
CA SER A 114 15.93 -6.93 -15.30
C SER A 114 14.85 -6.99 -16.38
N ASN A 115 13.91 -6.04 -16.38
CA ASN A 115 12.88 -5.94 -17.43
C ASN A 115 13.45 -5.44 -18.78
N ALA A 116 14.47 -4.57 -18.75
CA ALA A 116 15.16 -4.13 -19.96
C ALA A 116 15.95 -5.28 -20.63
N GLU A 117 16.60 -6.13 -19.83
CA GLU A 117 17.31 -7.32 -20.28
C GLU A 117 16.37 -8.43 -20.81
N ALA A 118 15.20 -8.60 -20.20
CA ALA A 118 14.19 -9.55 -20.69
C ALA A 118 13.62 -9.14 -22.05
N ASN A 119 13.39 -7.84 -22.27
CA ASN A 119 12.85 -7.32 -23.54
C ASN A 119 13.88 -7.30 -24.67
N SER A 120 15.18 -7.12 -24.39
CA SER A 120 16.22 -7.18 -25.43
C SER A 120 16.46 -8.60 -25.96
N ASN A 121 16.28 -9.62 -25.11
CA ASN A 121 16.38 -11.04 -25.49
C ASN A 121 15.11 -11.62 -26.15
N SER A 122 14.06 -10.82 -26.32
CA SER A 122 12.76 -11.23 -26.90
C SER A 122 12.59 -10.86 -28.38
N ALA A 123 13.59 -10.24 -29.01
CA ALA A 123 13.53 -9.91 -30.44
C ALA A 123 13.55 -11.21 -31.29
N PRO A 124 12.54 -11.46 -32.15
CA PRO A 124 12.59 -12.61 -33.04
C PRO A 124 13.73 -12.41 -34.03
N GLY A 125 14.65 -13.37 -34.07
CA GLY A 125 15.67 -13.45 -35.11
C GLY A 125 14.97 -13.48 -36.48
N SER A 126 15.27 -12.48 -37.30
CA SER A 126 14.92 -12.46 -38.71
C SER A 126 15.74 -13.53 -39.44
N GLU A 127 15.10 -14.64 -39.80
CA GLU A 127 15.48 -15.48 -40.95
C GLU A 127 14.54 -15.21 -42.11
#